data_AF-A0A425Y3G1-F1
#
_entry.id   AF-A0A425Y3G1-F1
#
_cell.length_a   1.000
_cell.length_b   1.000
_cell.length_c   1.000
_cell.angle_alpha   90.00
_cell.angle_beta   90.00
_cell.angle_gamma   90.00
#
_symmetry.space_group_name_H-M   'P 1'
#
loop_
_entity.id
_entity.type
_entity.pdbx_description
1 polymer ?
#
loop_
_entity_poly.entity_id
_entity_poly.type
_entity_poly.pdbx_seq_one_letter_code
_entity_poly.pdbx_strand_id
1 'polypeptide(L)'
;MSDQKDLLDLLPEIKAVPKEQIKQCDMPVGIYLHECEKLHTRASADLPQLTAVGMTAELLAKLLPYTGALRTAESNWAELNTIREENKEAWKAEWPAFLEFRTDLIENMDFAYRNNEALLKKLAVIKQGDSHADAIQDMANLSVLGKANLAPLEAIYYDITLIDKAAEDADRMSGLLGAVNGHMYVDDEIKVIRDQAFTLTKQVVDEIRKYGRFVFRKDPDHAKSYSSKYSRDKSSAYRKKLAEQAQE
;
A
#
# COMPACT_ATOMS: atom_id res chain seq x y z
N MET A 1 -5.02 -21.23 16.56
CA MET A 1 -4.08 -21.02 15.45
C MET A 1 -3.97 -19.51 15.24
N SER A 2 -2.79 -19.00 14.94
CA SER A 2 -2.60 -17.55 14.69
C SER A 2 -2.85 -17.27 13.21
N ASP A 3 -3.54 -16.20 12.87
CA ASP A 3 -3.82 -15.79 11.49
C ASP A 3 -2.55 -15.69 10.63
N GLN A 4 -1.42 -15.33 11.25
CA GLN A 4 -0.10 -15.33 10.61
C GLN A 4 0.31 -16.73 10.12
N LYS A 5 0.06 -17.76 10.94
CA LYS A 5 0.35 -19.14 10.60
C LYS A 5 -0.56 -19.61 9.47
N ASP A 6 -1.84 -19.22 9.49
CA ASP A 6 -2.77 -19.56 8.41
C ASP A 6 -2.29 -18.97 7.07
N LEU A 7 -1.83 -17.71 7.04
CA LEU A 7 -1.26 -17.12 5.83
C LEU A 7 -0.03 -17.90 5.32
N LEU A 8 0.90 -18.24 6.21
CA LEU A 8 2.13 -18.95 5.84
C LEU A 8 1.84 -20.35 5.30
N ASP A 9 0.97 -21.10 5.99
CA ASP A 9 0.61 -22.47 5.62
C ASP A 9 -0.14 -22.49 4.27
N LEU A 10 -0.94 -21.45 3.98
CA LEU A 10 -1.76 -21.34 2.76
C LEU A 10 -1.08 -20.58 1.62
N LEU A 11 0.09 -19.99 1.85
CA LEU A 11 0.78 -19.17 0.85
C LEU A 11 1.00 -19.88 -0.49
N PRO A 12 1.33 -21.19 -0.56
CA PRO A 12 1.43 -21.90 -1.83
C PRO A 12 0.12 -21.94 -2.61
N GLU A 13 -1.01 -22.17 -1.92
CA GLU A 13 -2.34 -22.21 -2.54
C GLU A 13 -2.79 -20.81 -2.98
N ILE A 14 -2.52 -19.79 -2.16
CA ILE A 14 -2.80 -18.38 -2.47
C ILE A 14 -2.04 -17.95 -3.74
N LYS A 15 -0.73 -18.21 -3.80
CA LYS A 15 0.10 -17.82 -4.95
C LYS A 15 -0.25 -18.59 -6.23
N ALA A 16 -0.87 -19.77 -6.11
CA ALA A 16 -1.29 -20.57 -7.25
C ALA A 16 -2.54 -20.01 -7.97
N VAL A 17 -3.26 -19.04 -7.39
CA VAL A 17 -4.41 -18.40 -8.05
C VAL A 17 -3.94 -17.63 -9.29
N PRO A 18 -4.38 -18.00 -10.52
CA PRO A 18 -3.97 -17.32 -11.75
C PRO A 18 -4.43 -15.88 -11.78
N LYS A 19 -3.65 -14.99 -12.42
CA LYS A 19 -3.94 -13.54 -12.47
C LYS A 19 -5.33 -13.24 -13.02
N GLU A 20 -5.80 -14.01 -14.00
CA GLU A 20 -7.09 -13.86 -14.67
C GLU A 20 -8.28 -14.22 -13.77
N GLN A 21 -8.03 -14.96 -12.68
CA GLN A 21 -9.05 -15.38 -11.72
C GLN A 21 -9.10 -14.49 -10.48
N ILE A 22 -8.11 -13.61 -10.30
CA ILE A 22 -8.02 -12.72 -9.14
C ILE A 22 -9.24 -11.80 -9.13
N LYS A 23 -9.94 -11.81 -8.00
CA LYS A 23 -11.06 -10.93 -7.70
C LYS A 23 -10.61 -9.86 -6.73
N GLN A 24 -11.18 -8.68 -6.87
CA GLN A 24 -11.06 -7.61 -5.89
C GLN A 24 -12.28 -7.60 -4.97
N CYS A 25 -12.07 -7.23 -3.71
CA CYS A 25 -13.14 -7.08 -2.75
C CYS A 25 -13.94 -5.80 -3.05
N ASP A 26 -15.24 -5.94 -3.33
CA ASP A 26 -16.17 -4.86 -3.67
C ASP A 26 -16.83 -4.19 -2.45
N MET A 27 -16.33 -4.52 -1.27
CA MET A 27 -16.74 -4.02 0.04
C MET A 27 -15.53 -3.88 0.97
N PRO A 28 -15.64 -3.14 2.09
CA PRO A 28 -14.55 -3.07 3.06
C PRO A 28 -14.15 -4.46 3.57
N VAL A 29 -12.86 -4.80 3.47
CA VAL A 29 -12.35 -6.15 3.82
C VAL A 29 -12.65 -6.51 5.27
N GLY A 30 -12.55 -5.57 6.21
CA GLY A 30 -12.93 -5.80 7.61
C GLY A 30 -14.40 -6.22 7.78
N ILE A 31 -15.33 -5.66 7.00
CA ILE A 31 -16.73 -6.08 7.02
C ILE A 31 -16.87 -7.48 6.41
N TYR A 32 -16.15 -7.76 5.33
CA TYR A 32 -16.17 -9.07 4.67
C TYR A 32 -15.66 -10.18 5.60
N LEU A 33 -14.54 -9.96 6.30
CA LEU A 33 -14.00 -10.87 7.31
C LEU A 33 -15.01 -11.14 8.43
N HIS A 34 -15.68 -10.10 8.92
CA HIS A 34 -16.75 -10.27 9.91
C HIS A 34 -17.93 -11.09 9.37
N GLU A 35 -18.31 -10.90 8.11
CA GLU A 35 -19.33 -11.74 7.47
C GLU A 35 -18.88 -13.19 7.31
N CYS A 36 -17.58 -13.46 7.11
CA CYS A 36 -17.02 -14.81 7.05
C CYS A 36 -17.14 -15.53 8.40
N GLU A 37 -16.76 -14.87 9.50
CA GLU A 37 -16.89 -15.41 10.86
C GLU A 37 -18.35 -15.73 11.19
N LYS A 38 -19.27 -14.79 10.88
CA LYS A 38 -20.71 -15.00 11.07
C LYS A 38 -21.25 -16.16 10.23
N LEU A 39 -20.79 -16.28 8.98
CA LEU A 39 -21.17 -17.37 8.10
C LEU A 39 -20.68 -18.70 8.66
N HIS A 40 -19.45 -18.75 9.17
CA HIS A 40 -18.91 -19.95 9.81
C HIS A 40 -19.77 -20.37 11.00
N THR A 41 -20.03 -19.47 11.95
CA THR A 41 -20.89 -19.76 13.12
C THR A 41 -22.26 -20.30 12.71
N ARG A 42 -22.90 -19.67 11.70
CA ARG A 42 -24.20 -20.10 11.20
C ARG A 42 -24.14 -21.48 10.54
N ALA A 43 -23.19 -21.68 9.63
CA ALA A 43 -23.02 -22.93 8.90
C ALA A 43 -22.61 -24.09 9.82
N SER A 44 -21.89 -23.82 10.92
CA SER A 44 -21.60 -24.83 11.94
C SER A 44 -22.86 -25.32 12.64
N ALA A 45 -23.78 -24.41 13.00
CA ALA A 45 -25.05 -24.78 13.64
C ALA A 45 -25.98 -25.56 12.70
N ASP A 46 -25.94 -25.22 11.41
CA ASP A 46 -26.77 -25.84 10.37
C ASP A 46 -26.08 -27.01 9.63
N LEU A 47 -24.91 -27.45 10.12
CA LEU A 47 -24.08 -28.45 9.43
C LEU A 47 -24.83 -29.76 9.10
N PRO A 48 -25.70 -30.31 9.98
CA PRO A 48 -26.49 -31.50 9.63
C PRO A 48 -27.40 -31.29 8.41
N GLN A 49 -28.02 -30.12 8.28
CA GLN A 49 -28.92 -29.79 7.18
C GLN A 49 -28.14 -29.52 5.88
N LEU A 50 -26.96 -28.90 5.99
CA LEU A 50 -26.09 -28.61 4.85
C LEU A 50 -25.46 -29.90 4.29
N THR A 51 -25.02 -30.80 5.15
CA THR A 51 -24.43 -32.09 4.73
C THR A 51 -25.49 -33.02 4.11
N ALA A 52 -26.75 -32.95 4.56
CA ALA A 52 -27.86 -33.71 3.97
C ALA A 52 -28.11 -33.40 2.49
N VAL A 53 -27.67 -32.24 1.97
CA VAL A 53 -27.75 -31.87 0.55
C VAL A 53 -26.39 -31.93 -0.16
N GLY A 54 -25.37 -32.52 0.45
CA GLY A 54 -24.07 -32.78 -0.17
C GLY A 54 -22.97 -31.75 0.11
N MET A 55 -23.18 -30.77 1.00
CA MET A 55 -22.08 -29.90 1.42
C MET A 55 -21.06 -30.70 2.24
N THR A 56 -19.80 -30.71 1.82
CA THR A 56 -18.74 -31.41 2.56
C THR A 56 -18.34 -30.62 3.81
N ALA A 57 -18.01 -31.31 4.91
CA ALA A 57 -17.57 -30.64 6.14
C ALA A 57 -16.22 -29.92 5.94
N GLU A 58 -15.40 -30.44 5.03
CA GLU A 58 -14.12 -29.87 4.61
C GLU A 58 -14.29 -28.46 4.02
N LEU A 59 -15.40 -28.20 3.30
CA LEU A 59 -15.68 -26.87 2.76
C LEU A 59 -15.80 -25.83 3.90
N LEU A 60 -16.50 -26.18 4.98
CA LEU A 60 -16.64 -25.31 6.15
C LEU A 60 -15.32 -25.20 6.91
N ALA A 61 -14.57 -26.29 7.05
CA ALA A 61 -13.28 -26.31 7.73
C ALA A 61 -12.23 -25.39 7.08
N LYS A 62 -12.33 -25.15 5.76
CA LYS A 62 -11.47 -24.20 5.03
C LYS A 62 -11.76 -22.73 5.33
N LEU A 63 -12.98 -22.40 5.77
CA LEU A 63 -13.43 -21.01 5.87
C LEU A 63 -12.60 -20.19 6.87
N LEU A 64 -12.36 -20.70 8.08
CA LEU A 64 -11.59 -19.95 9.08
C LEU A 64 -10.12 -19.78 8.71
N PRO A 65 -9.37 -20.80 8.27
CA PRO A 65 -8.01 -20.62 7.79
C PRO A 65 -7.88 -19.61 6.64
N TYR A 66 -8.78 -19.64 5.65
CA TYR A 66 -8.79 -18.63 4.59
C TYR A 66 -9.13 -17.23 5.11
N THR A 67 -10.04 -17.13 6.09
CA THR A 67 -10.37 -15.86 6.75
C THR A 67 -9.17 -15.30 7.51
N GLY A 68 -8.44 -16.12 8.26
CA GLY A 68 -7.22 -15.74 8.97
C GLY A 68 -6.12 -15.29 8.00
N ALA A 69 -5.87 -16.07 6.95
CA ALA A 69 -4.90 -15.72 5.92
C ALA A 69 -5.22 -14.37 5.23
N LEU A 70 -6.49 -14.15 4.86
CA LEU A 70 -6.94 -12.88 4.28
C LEU A 70 -6.78 -11.71 5.27
N ARG A 71 -7.10 -11.92 6.56
CA ARG A 71 -6.95 -10.90 7.60
C ARG A 71 -5.50 -10.43 7.72
N THR A 72 -4.55 -11.35 7.80
CA THR A 72 -3.13 -11.01 7.84
C THR A 72 -2.66 -10.35 6.54
N ALA A 73 -3.07 -10.86 5.38
CA ALA A 73 -2.68 -10.27 4.10
C ALA A 73 -3.20 -8.83 3.94
N GLU A 74 -4.41 -8.53 4.42
CA GLU A 74 -4.95 -7.16 4.48
C GLU A 74 -4.17 -6.27 5.43
N SER A 75 -3.78 -6.76 6.62
CA SER A 75 -2.94 -6.00 7.55
C SER A 75 -1.58 -5.63 6.93
N ASN A 76 -0.92 -6.58 6.26
CA ASN A 76 0.35 -6.32 5.57
C ASN A 76 0.20 -5.26 4.47
N TRP A 77 -0.92 -5.30 3.73
CA TRP A 77 -1.23 -4.30 2.71
C TRP A 77 -1.51 -2.92 3.30
N ALA A 78 -2.24 -2.85 4.42
CA ALA A 78 -2.53 -1.61 5.12
C ALA A 78 -1.26 -0.96 5.68
N GLU A 79 -0.35 -1.76 6.25
CA GLU A 79 0.96 -1.29 6.73
C GLU A 79 1.79 -0.71 5.59
N LEU A 80 1.92 -1.44 4.47
CA LEU A 80 2.64 -0.94 3.29
C LEU A 80 2.07 0.38 2.77
N ASN A 81 0.74 0.51 2.71
CA ASN A 81 0.10 1.76 2.28
C ASN A 81 0.36 2.90 3.26
N THR A 82 0.35 2.63 4.57
CA THR A 82 0.65 3.64 5.59
C THR A 82 2.06 4.17 5.40
N ILE A 83 3.05 3.28 5.28
CA ILE A 83 4.46 3.64 5.04
C ILE A 83 4.59 4.48 3.76
N ARG A 84 3.83 4.18 2.71
CA ARG A 84 3.85 4.95 1.46
C ARG A 84 3.33 6.36 1.62
N GLU A 85 2.20 6.52 2.31
CA GLU A 85 1.66 7.84 2.56
C GLU A 85 2.59 8.65 3.47
N GLU A 86 3.18 8.01 4.48
CA GLU A 86 4.22 8.62 5.32
C GLU A 86 5.42 9.09 4.49
N ASN A 87 5.94 8.26 3.57
CA ASN A 87 7.05 8.64 2.68
C ASN A 87 6.67 9.79 1.73
N LYS A 88 5.44 9.83 1.21
CA LYS A 88 4.97 10.93 0.37
C LYS A 88 4.84 12.24 1.15
N GLU A 89 4.31 12.19 2.36
CA GLU A 89 4.18 13.37 3.22
C GLU A 89 5.56 13.85 3.69
N ALA A 90 6.48 12.95 4.06
CA ALA A 90 7.86 13.28 4.35
C ALA A 90 8.54 13.95 3.14
N TRP A 91 8.40 13.38 1.94
CA TRP A 91 8.95 13.96 0.72
C TRP A 91 8.42 15.39 0.50
N LYS A 92 7.11 15.57 0.60
CA LYS A 92 6.44 16.87 0.41
C LYS A 92 6.87 17.91 1.46
N ALA A 93 7.11 17.49 2.69
CA ALA A 93 7.55 18.37 3.78
C ALA A 93 9.03 18.77 3.64
N GLU A 94 9.89 17.83 3.23
CA GLU A 94 11.34 18.01 3.25
C GLU A 94 11.91 18.56 1.94
N TRP A 95 11.26 18.30 0.81
CA TRP A 95 11.71 18.74 -0.51
C TRP A 95 11.92 20.27 -0.62
N PRO A 96 11.02 21.14 -0.12
CA PRO A 96 11.24 22.59 -0.19
C PRO A 96 12.50 23.04 0.56
N ALA A 97 12.71 22.53 1.79
CA ALA A 97 13.88 22.86 2.59
C ALA A 97 15.18 22.33 1.95
N PHE A 98 15.13 21.15 1.32
CA PHE A 98 16.24 20.61 0.54
C PHE A 98 16.63 21.52 -0.62
N LEU A 99 15.65 22.03 -1.39
CA LEU A 99 15.90 22.94 -2.51
C LEU A 99 16.41 24.32 -2.05
N GLU A 100 15.88 24.83 -0.95
CA GLU A 100 16.37 26.07 -0.34
C GLU A 100 17.84 25.91 0.06
N PHE A 101 18.18 24.81 0.74
CA PHE A 101 19.56 24.52 1.13
C PHE A 101 20.50 24.35 -0.08
N ARG A 102 20.04 23.66 -1.13
CA ARG A 102 20.79 23.55 -2.39
C ARG A 102 21.07 24.94 -2.99
N THR A 103 20.07 25.82 -2.99
CA THR A 103 20.18 27.17 -3.54
C THR A 103 21.20 28.00 -2.75
N ASP A 104 21.07 28.02 -1.43
CA ASP A 104 22.00 28.72 -0.53
C ASP A 104 23.44 28.22 -0.70
N LEU A 105 23.66 26.90 -0.74
CA LEU A 105 24.98 26.31 -0.94
C LEU A 105 25.58 26.71 -2.29
N ILE A 106 24.76 26.71 -3.35
CA ILE A 106 25.19 27.14 -4.69
C ILE A 106 25.60 28.62 -4.68
N GLU A 107 24.81 29.50 -4.09
CA GLU A 107 25.09 30.94 -4.06
C GLU A 107 26.38 31.25 -3.28
N ASN A 108 26.57 30.60 -2.13
CA ASN A 108 27.79 30.73 -1.34
C ASN A 108 29.02 30.21 -2.09
N MET A 109 28.91 29.05 -2.78
CA MET A 109 29.99 28.54 -3.62
C MET A 109 30.30 29.45 -4.82
N ASP A 110 29.28 30.01 -5.46
CA ASP A 110 29.43 30.93 -6.59
C ASP A 110 30.24 32.17 -6.16
N PHE A 111 29.89 32.75 -5.01
CA PHE A 111 30.61 33.89 -4.45
C PHE A 111 32.02 33.53 -3.97
N ALA A 112 32.18 32.42 -3.24
CA ALA A 112 33.48 31.95 -2.76
C ALA A 112 34.46 31.70 -3.92
N TYR A 113 33.97 31.11 -5.02
CA TYR A 113 34.77 30.72 -6.17
C TYR A 113 34.84 31.78 -7.27
N ARG A 114 34.29 32.99 -7.08
CA ARG A 114 34.18 34.06 -8.09
C ARG A 114 35.46 34.42 -8.84
N ASN A 115 36.62 34.22 -8.22
CA ASN A 115 37.94 34.51 -8.79
C ASN A 115 38.63 33.26 -9.40
N ASN A 116 37.95 32.11 -9.46
CA ASN A 116 38.47 30.86 -9.98
C ASN A 116 37.52 30.31 -11.06
N GLU A 117 37.81 30.66 -12.32
CA GLU A 117 36.99 30.28 -13.48
C GLU A 117 36.84 28.75 -13.63
N ALA A 118 37.85 27.98 -13.25
CA ALA A 118 37.78 26.51 -13.32
C ALA A 118 36.77 25.94 -12.32
N LEU A 119 36.68 26.49 -11.12
CA LEU A 119 35.68 26.08 -10.12
C LEU A 119 34.28 26.54 -10.51
N LEU A 120 34.12 27.75 -11.04
CA LEU A 120 32.83 28.22 -11.56
C LEU A 120 32.31 27.36 -12.72
N LYS A 121 33.19 26.90 -13.62
CA LYS A 121 32.80 25.96 -14.69
C LYS A 121 32.29 24.63 -14.13
N LYS A 122 32.96 24.08 -13.11
CA LYS A 122 32.49 22.85 -12.43
C LYS A 122 31.13 23.08 -11.78
N LEU A 123 30.97 24.19 -11.06
CA LEU A 123 29.72 24.57 -10.42
C LEU A 123 28.60 24.74 -11.46
N ALA A 124 28.87 25.36 -12.61
CA ALA A 124 27.89 25.52 -13.69
C ALA A 124 27.43 24.18 -14.29
N VAL A 125 28.31 23.19 -14.41
CA VAL A 125 27.95 21.83 -14.84
C VAL A 125 27.06 21.15 -13.79
N ILE A 126 27.35 21.33 -12.51
CA ILE A 126 26.52 20.79 -11.42
C ILE A 126 25.11 21.36 -11.50
N LYS A 127 24.90 22.64 -11.81
CA LYS A 127 23.55 23.23 -11.88
C LYS A 127 22.69 22.76 -13.07
N GLN A 128 23.16 21.84 -13.91
CA GLN A 128 22.45 21.41 -15.12
C GLN A 128 21.42 20.31 -14.80
N GLY A 129 20.24 20.43 -15.39
CA GLY A 129 19.11 19.52 -15.15
C GLY A 129 18.02 20.16 -14.32
N ASP A 130 16.83 19.58 -14.39
CA ASP A 130 15.61 20.09 -13.73
C ASP A 130 14.80 19.00 -13.03
N SER A 131 15.28 17.76 -13.02
CA SER A 131 14.61 16.64 -12.35
C SER A 131 14.93 16.58 -10.85
N HIS A 132 14.11 15.84 -10.09
CA HIS A 132 14.39 15.54 -8.69
C HIS A 132 15.72 14.79 -8.52
N ALA A 133 16.02 13.88 -9.44
CA ALA A 133 17.28 13.13 -9.41
C ALA A 133 18.49 14.05 -9.65
N ASP A 134 18.37 15.01 -10.57
CA ASP A 134 19.44 15.99 -10.83
C ASP A 134 19.71 16.81 -9.56
N ALA A 135 18.68 17.43 -8.96
CA ALA A 135 18.87 18.23 -7.76
C ALA A 135 19.43 17.43 -6.55
N ILE A 136 19.13 16.14 -6.44
CA ILE A 136 19.75 15.24 -5.44
C ILE A 136 21.23 15.01 -5.76
N GLN A 137 21.54 14.68 -7.02
CA GLN A 137 22.90 14.45 -7.47
C GLN A 137 23.76 15.72 -7.34
N ASP A 138 23.17 16.89 -7.53
CA ASP A 138 23.82 18.17 -7.36
C ASP A 138 24.33 18.34 -5.94
N MET A 139 23.52 18.02 -4.93
CA MET A 139 23.92 18.12 -3.54
C MET A 139 25.11 17.22 -3.20
N ALA A 140 25.13 16.00 -3.73
CA ALA A 140 26.29 15.11 -3.61
C ALA A 140 27.54 15.71 -4.29
N ASN A 141 27.38 16.25 -5.50
CA ASN A 141 28.47 16.87 -6.25
C ASN A 141 29.00 18.16 -5.59
N LEU A 142 28.11 18.99 -5.03
CA LEU A 142 28.45 20.19 -4.28
C LEU A 142 29.25 19.82 -3.02
N SER A 143 28.86 18.77 -2.30
CA SER A 143 29.64 18.27 -1.16
C SER A 143 31.07 17.90 -1.56
N VAL A 144 31.23 17.13 -2.65
CA VAL A 144 32.56 16.75 -3.16
C VAL A 144 33.37 17.97 -3.60
N LEU A 145 32.76 18.91 -4.33
CA LEU A 145 33.42 20.13 -4.80
C LEU A 145 33.88 21.01 -3.62
N GLY A 146 33.02 21.19 -2.61
CA GLY A 146 33.30 21.95 -1.41
C GLY A 146 34.44 21.35 -0.59
N LYS A 147 34.39 20.04 -0.32
CA LYS A 147 35.45 19.32 0.41
C LYS A 147 36.81 19.45 -0.26
N ALA A 148 36.84 19.44 -1.58
CA ALA A 148 38.08 19.61 -2.33
C ALA A 148 38.61 21.06 -2.33
N ASN A 149 37.80 22.05 -1.94
CA ASN A 149 38.12 23.48 -2.06
C ASN A 149 37.59 24.29 -0.86
N LEU A 150 38.00 23.92 0.36
CA LEU A 150 37.52 24.56 1.60
C LEU A 150 38.01 26.00 1.79
N ALA A 151 39.26 26.30 1.46
CA ALA A 151 39.87 27.60 1.79
C ALA A 151 39.10 28.82 1.23
N PRO A 152 38.58 28.82 -0.02
CA PRO A 152 37.72 29.90 -0.51
C PRO A 152 36.40 30.05 0.25
N LEU A 153 35.81 28.95 0.75
CA LEU A 153 34.58 28.96 1.54
C LEU A 153 34.84 29.50 2.95
N GLU A 154 35.93 29.07 3.58
CA GLU A 154 36.36 29.60 4.88
C GLU A 154 36.67 31.11 4.82
N ALA A 155 37.23 31.59 3.70
CA ALA A 155 37.53 33.01 3.49
C ALA A 155 36.30 33.91 3.45
N ILE A 156 35.12 33.36 3.19
CA ILE A 156 33.83 34.07 3.28
C ILE A 156 33.07 33.73 4.57
N TYR A 157 33.72 33.05 5.52
CA TYR A 157 33.16 32.58 6.80
C TYR A 157 31.97 31.62 6.62
N TYR A 158 31.96 30.83 5.54
CA TYR A 158 30.95 29.81 5.34
C TYR A 158 31.15 28.64 6.31
N ASP A 159 30.06 28.10 6.85
CA ASP A 159 30.09 26.93 7.73
C ASP A 159 30.36 25.67 6.90
N ILE A 160 31.61 25.20 6.95
CA ILE A 160 32.05 24.02 6.20
C ILE A 160 31.37 22.72 6.66
N THR A 161 30.75 22.67 7.84
CA THR A 161 29.98 21.49 8.28
C THR A 161 28.74 21.26 7.43
N LEU A 162 28.20 22.32 6.81
CA LEU A 162 27.09 22.22 5.86
C LEU A 162 27.48 21.49 4.58
N ILE A 163 28.77 21.39 4.25
CA ILE A 163 29.25 20.63 3.09
C ILE A 163 29.07 19.12 3.35
N ASP A 164 29.29 18.65 4.57
CA ASP A 164 29.01 17.26 4.96
C ASP A 164 27.50 16.99 4.96
N LYS A 165 26.72 17.91 5.53
CA LYS A 165 25.26 17.85 5.52
C LYS A 165 24.69 17.71 4.10
N ALA A 166 25.30 18.35 3.10
CA ALA A 166 24.84 18.24 1.71
C ALA A 166 24.89 16.80 1.16
N ALA A 167 25.92 16.02 1.53
CA ALA A 167 26.00 14.61 1.14
C ALA A 167 24.99 13.75 1.93
N GLU A 168 24.82 14.02 3.23
CA GLU A 168 23.84 13.31 4.07
C GLU A 168 22.41 13.53 3.58
N ASP A 169 22.05 14.77 3.27
CA ASP A 169 20.74 15.12 2.72
C ASP A 169 20.53 14.49 1.33
N ALA A 170 21.58 14.43 0.50
CA ALA A 170 21.48 13.79 -0.81
C ALA A 170 21.19 12.29 -0.69
N ASP A 171 21.90 11.57 0.18
CA ASP A 171 21.68 10.13 0.40
C ASP A 171 20.26 9.87 0.95
N ARG A 172 19.86 10.64 1.96
CA ARG A 172 18.54 10.54 2.58
C ARG A 172 17.42 10.81 1.58
N MET A 173 17.51 11.91 0.81
CA MET A 173 16.49 12.28 -0.17
C MET A 173 16.47 11.32 -1.36
N SER A 174 17.61 10.73 -1.74
CA SER A 174 17.67 9.64 -2.73
C SER A 174 16.87 8.42 -2.25
N GLY A 175 17.08 8.00 -1.01
CA GLY A 175 16.31 6.91 -0.39
C GLY A 175 14.81 7.20 -0.34
N LEU A 176 14.44 8.42 0.06
CA LEU A 176 13.04 8.85 0.14
C LEU A 176 12.37 8.91 -1.24
N LEU A 177 13.04 9.46 -2.25
CA LEU A 177 12.56 9.48 -3.63
C LEU A 177 12.34 8.05 -4.16
N GLY A 178 13.28 7.16 -3.85
CA GLY A 178 13.17 5.73 -4.16
C GLY A 178 11.96 5.09 -3.50
N ALA A 179 11.71 5.38 -2.23
CA ALA A 179 10.55 4.85 -1.49
C ALA A 179 9.20 5.38 -2.03
N VAL A 180 9.17 6.62 -2.52
CA VAL A 180 7.97 7.22 -3.13
C VAL A 180 7.70 6.65 -4.53
N ASN A 181 8.73 6.47 -5.35
CA ASN A 181 8.58 6.12 -6.77
C ASN A 181 8.77 4.63 -7.10
N GLY A 182 9.41 3.85 -6.22
CA GLY A 182 9.90 2.50 -6.51
C GLY A 182 8.84 1.48 -6.91
N HIS A 183 7.56 1.77 -6.68
CA HIS A 183 6.43 0.87 -6.94
C HIS A 183 5.49 1.37 -8.04
N MET A 184 5.85 2.42 -8.78
CA MET A 184 4.94 3.07 -9.73
C MET A 184 4.57 2.18 -10.93
N TYR A 185 5.42 1.21 -11.30
CA TYR A 185 5.30 0.44 -12.55
C TYR A 185 5.15 -1.07 -12.36
N VAL A 186 5.13 -1.58 -11.12
CA VAL A 186 5.02 -3.02 -10.82
C VAL A 186 3.96 -3.23 -9.74
N ASP A 187 3.08 -4.20 -9.94
CA ASP A 187 2.10 -4.60 -8.92
C ASP A 187 2.82 -5.07 -7.66
N ASP A 188 2.38 -4.57 -6.51
CA ASP A 188 2.92 -5.02 -5.23
C ASP A 188 2.54 -6.46 -4.95
N GLU A 189 3.57 -7.30 -4.73
CA GLU A 189 3.36 -8.70 -4.37
C GLU A 189 2.43 -8.82 -3.14
N ILE A 190 2.55 -7.91 -2.17
CA ILE A 190 1.68 -7.85 -0.99
C ILE A 190 0.20 -7.64 -1.40
N LYS A 191 -0.08 -6.71 -2.31
CA LYS A 191 -1.42 -6.47 -2.84
C LYS A 191 -1.96 -7.68 -3.59
N VAL A 192 -1.12 -8.27 -4.44
CA VAL A 192 -1.47 -9.46 -5.24
C VAL A 192 -1.81 -10.63 -4.32
N ILE A 193 -0.97 -10.94 -3.33
CA ILE A 193 -1.22 -11.99 -2.33
C ILE A 193 -2.54 -11.75 -1.62
N ARG A 194 -2.83 -10.51 -1.22
CA ARG A 194 -4.07 -10.13 -0.54
C ARG A 194 -5.30 -10.32 -1.43
N ASP A 195 -5.23 -9.96 -2.73
CA ASP A 195 -6.33 -10.18 -3.67
C ASP A 195 -6.52 -11.68 -4.03
N GLN A 196 -5.43 -12.45 -4.11
CA GLN A 196 -5.48 -13.91 -4.27
C GLN A 196 -6.09 -14.61 -3.05
N ALA A 197 -5.71 -14.21 -1.83
CA ALA A 197 -6.28 -14.72 -0.59
C ALA A 197 -7.78 -14.41 -0.50
N PHE A 198 -8.18 -13.19 -0.91
CA PHE A 198 -9.60 -12.84 -1.02
C PHE A 198 -10.33 -13.72 -2.01
N THR A 199 -9.72 -14.02 -3.16
CA THR A 199 -10.32 -14.86 -4.20
C THR A 199 -10.65 -16.26 -3.67
N LEU A 200 -9.71 -16.91 -2.97
CA LEU A 200 -9.95 -18.23 -2.36
C LEU A 200 -11.01 -18.19 -1.28
N THR A 201 -10.93 -17.19 -0.39
CA THR A 201 -11.94 -16.98 0.67
C THR A 201 -13.33 -16.81 0.05
N LYS A 202 -13.43 -16.01 -1.02
CA LYS A 202 -14.67 -15.76 -1.76
C LYS A 202 -15.25 -17.00 -2.41
N GLN A 203 -14.43 -17.88 -2.97
CA GLN A 203 -14.91 -19.14 -3.54
C GLN A 203 -15.61 -20.00 -2.47
N VAL A 204 -14.99 -20.16 -1.30
CA VAL A 204 -15.57 -20.93 -0.18
C VAL A 204 -16.84 -20.26 0.36
N VAL A 205 -16.78 -18.94 0.60
CA VAL A 205 -17.94 -18.17 1.10
C VAL A 205 -19.12 -18.25 0.15
N ASP A 206 -18.88 -18.04 -1.15
CA ASP A 206 -19.95 -18.07 -2.15
C ASP A 206 -20.59 -19.46 -2.23
N GLU A 207 -19.80 -20.52 -2.12
CA GLU A 207 -20.28 -21.91 -2.14
C GLU A 207 -21.11 -22.27 -0.90
N ILE A 208 -20.62 -21.97 0.31
CA ILE A 208 -21.38 -22.18 1.55
C ILE A 208 -22.71 -21.40 1.51
N ARG A 209 -22.67 -20.16 1.01
CA ARG A 209 -23.88 -19.34 0.86
C ARG A 209 -24.88 -19.93 -0.14
N LYS A 210 -24.43 -20.59 -1.23
CA LYS A 210 -25.33 -21.28 -2.15
C LYS A 210 -26.03 -22.45 -1.46
N TYR A 211 -25.29 -23.29 -0.74
CA TYR A 211 -25.87 -24.41 0.02
C TYR A 211 -26.90 -23.92 1.03
N GLY A 212 -26.55 -22.96 1.88
CA GLY A 212 -27.48 -22.45 2.89
C GLY A 212 -28.73 -21.80 2.29
N ARG A 213 -28.59 -20.98 1.24
CA ARG A 213 -29.78 -20.43 0.55
C ARG A 213 -30.67 -21.51 -0.06
N PHE A 214 -30.09 -22.59 -0.58
CA PHE A 214 -30.85 -23.70 -1.15
C PHE A 214 -31.58 -24.50 -0.07
N VAL A 215 -30.87 -24.90 0.99
CA VAL A 215 -31.43 -25.67 2.13
C VAL A 215 -32.59 -24.92 2.76
N PHE A 216 -32.41 -23.64 3.05
CA PHE A 216 -33.39 -22.82 3.76
C PHE A 216 -34.32 -22.03 2.84
N ARG A 217 -34.41 -22.35 1.54
CA ARG A 217 -35.23 -21.58 0.56
C ARG A 217 -36.72 -21.40 0.92
N LYS A 218 -37.26 -22.29 1.77
CA LYS A 218 -38.65 -22.22 2.26
C LYS A 218 -38.80 -21.44 3.57
N ASP A 219 -37.70 -21.04 4.18
CA ASP A 219 -37.61 -20.21 5.38
C ASP A 219 -36.82 -18.92 5.03
N PRO A 220 -37.51 -17.87 4.58
CA PRO A 220 -36.86 -16.64 4.12
C PRO A 220 -35.97 -15.97 5.16
N ASP A 221 -36.36 -16.03 6.44
CA ASP A 221 -35.60 -15.41 7.53
C ASP A 221 -34.30 -16.17 7.79
N HIS A 222 -34.33 -17.50 7.74
CA HIS A 222 -33.12 -18.31 7.87
C HIS A 222 -32.24 -18.22 6.62
N ALA A 223 -32.81 -18.25 5.41
CA ALA A 223 -32.07 -18.06 4.16
C ALA A 223 -31.33 -16.71 4.11
N LYS A 224 -31.90 -15.66 4.72
CA LYS A 224 -31.27 -14.34 4.83
C LYS A 224 -29.97 -14.37 5.63
N SER A 225 -29.79 -15.33 6.54
CA SER A 225 -28.52 -15.51 7.27
C SER A 225 -27.35 -15.95 6.36
N TYR A 226 -27.65 -16.52 5.19
CA TYR A 226 -26.68 -16.92 4.14
C TYR A 226 -26.51 -15.87 3.03
N SER A 227 -26.85 -14.61 3.33
CA SER A 227 -26.69 -13.49 2.42
C SER A 227 -25.84 -12.39 3.06
N SER A 228 -25.03 -11.70 2.26
CA SER A 228 -24.26 -10.54 2.73
C SER A 228 -25.21 -9.47 3.25
N LYS A 229 -25.04 -9.08 4.52
CA LYS A 229 -25.80 -7.97 5.10
C LYS A 229 -25.38 -6.67 4.45
N TYR A 230 -24.07 -6.47 4.24
CA TYR A 230 -23.53 -5.27 3.61
C TYR A 230 -24.15 -5.05 2.22
N SER A 231 -24.16 -6.08 1.37
CA SER A 231 -24.70 -5.98 0.02
C SER A 231 -26.20 -5.67 0.01
N ARG A 232 -26.97 -6.25 0.93
CA ARG A 232 -28.40 -5.98 1.09
C ARG A 232 -28.66 -4.54 1.52
N ASP A 233 -27.94 -4.06 2.52
CA ASP A 233 -28.10 -2.71 3.06
C ASP A 233 -27.69 -1.66 2.02
N LYS A 234 -26.57 -1.86 1.31
CA LYS A 234 -26.11 -1.03 0.19
C LYS A 234 -27.15 -0.96 -0.94
N SER A 235 -27.70 -2.11 -1.34
CA SER A 235 -28.73 -2.17 -2.37
C SER A 235 -30.03 -1.48 -1.94
N SER A 236 -30.40 -1.57 -0.67
CA SER A 236 -31.58 -0.91 -0.12
C SER A 236 -31.41 0.61 -0.09
N ALA A 237 -30.25 1.09 0.35
CA ALA A 237 -29.92 2.52 0.36
C ALA A 237 -29.94 3.09 -1.07
N TYR A 238 -29.37 2.38 -2.03
CA TYR A 238 -29.37 2.78 -3.45
C TYR A 238 -30.80 2.89 -4.01
N ARG A 239 -31.66 1.89 -3.78
CA ARG A 239 -33.07 1.93 -4.20
C ARG A 239 -33.84 3.08 -3.55
N LYS A 240 -33.57 3.38 -2.28
CA LYS A 240 -34.21 4.51 -1.59
C LYS A 240 -33.83 5.84 -2.23
N LYS A 241 -32.54 6.05 -2.52
CA LYS A 241 -32.04 7.25 -3.19
C LYS A 241 -32.66 7.43 -4.58
N LEU A 242 -32.78 6.37 -5.36
CA LEU A 242 -33.45 6.42 -6.67
C LEU A 242 -34.94 6.79 -6.56
N ALA A 243 -35.63 6.28 -5.54
CA ALA A 243 -37.04 6.61 -5.32
C ALA A 243 -37.22 8.08 -4.89
N GLU A 244 -36.32 8.61 -4.07
CA GLU A 244 -36.29 10.04 -3.68
C GLU A 244 -36.03 10.94 -4.91
N GLN A 245 -35.08 10.57 -5.77
CA GLN A 245 -34.78 11.32 -7.01
C GLN A 245 -35.87 11.25 -8.08
N ALA A 246 -36.70 10.21 -8.08
CA ALA A 246 -37.82 10.09 -9.02
C ALA A 246 -39.07 10.88 -8.56
N GLN A 247 -39.04 11.44 -7.35
CA GLN A 247 -40.10 12.25 -6.76
C GLN A 247 -39.78 13.77 -6.80
N GLU A 248 -38.57 14.14 -7.21
CA GLU A 248 -38.13 15.52 -7.53
C GLU A 248 -38.29 15.80 -9.03
#